data_AF-A0A8S9H510-F1
#
_entry.id   AF-A0A8S9H510-F1
#
_cell.length_a   1.000
_cell.length_b   1.000
_cell.length_c   1.000
_cell.angle_alpha   90.00
_cell.angle_beta   90.00
_cell.angle_gamma   90.00
#
_symmetry.space_group_name_H-M   'P 1'
#
loop_
_entity.id
_entity.type
_entity.pdbx_description
1 polymer ?
#
loop_
_entity_poly.entity_id
_entity_poly.type
_entity_poly.pdbx_seq_one_letter_code
_entity_poly.pdbx_strand_id
1 'polypeptide(L)'
;MEFESGGEFGVVEAEKEWRRWVVLPGWDPVVAVRRGGVAVSFRDDRKVLPWNGKEEAIMVVMDREKKTVEAEDGYYLVVTGDGMKLERGSVLKERGVEECLGMVVLVVRPPRDDDDEWQINDDEWD
;
A
#
# COMPACT_ATOMS: atom_id res chain seq x y z
N MET A 1 -13.75 -7.85 8.01
CA MET A 1 -12.49 -7.56 8.72
C MET A 1 -12.32 -6.08 8.62
N GLU A 2 -13.05 -5.46 9.52
CA GLU A 2 -13.14 -4.03 9.67
C GLU A 2 -12.18 -3.65 10.80
N PHE A 3 -11.43 -2.58 10.55
CA PHE A 3 -10.83 -1.79 11.60
C PHE A 3 -11.29 -0.37 11.35
N GLU A 4 -11.63 0.34 12.41
CA GLU A 4 -12.00 1.75 12.36
C GLU A 4 -11.18 2.50 13.41
N SER A 5 -10.69 3.68 13.04
CA SER A 5 -10.16 4.62 14.01
C SER A 5 -11.31 5.49 14.54
N GLY A 6 -11.41 5.61 15.85
CA GLY A 6 -12.50 6.32 16.50
C GLY A 6 -12.06 7.17 17.68
N GLY A 7 -12.99 8.04 18.11
CA GLY A 7 -12.79 8.94 19.24
C GLY A 7 -11.79 10.07 18.98
N GLU A 8 -11.55 10.87 20.02
CA GLU A 8 -10.63 12.01 19.98
C GLU A 8 -9.17 11.61 19.76
N PHE A 9 -8.82 10.38 20.18
CA PHE A 9 -7.44 9.88 20.17
C PHE A 9 -7.12 8.97 18.99
N GLY A 10 -8.07 8.72 18.08
CA GLY A 10 -7.85 7.86 16.92
C GLY A 10 -7.53 6.40 17.28
N VAL A 11 -8.12 5.88 18.36
CA VAL A 11 -7.91 4.49 18.79
C VAL A 11 -8.47 3.56 17.73
N VAL A 12 -7.68 2.56 17.33
CA VAL A 12 -8.07 1.57 16.33
C VAL A 12 -8.82 0.43 17.01
N GLU A 13 -10.08 0.24 16.64
CA GLU A 13 -10.90 -0.89 17.03
C GLU A 13 -11.01 -1.84 15.85
N ALA A 14 -10.61 -3.11 16.03
CA ALA A 14 -10.63 -4.13 14.97
C ALA A 14 -11.47 -5.34 15.40
N GLU A 15 -12.24 -5.89 14.46
CA GLU A 15 -13.10 -7.06 14.71
C GLU A 15 -12.32 -8.31 15.17
N LYS A 16 -11.05 -8.41 14.78
CA LYS A 16 -10.17 -9.55 15.05
C LYS A 16 -8.77 -9.06 15.39
N GLU A 17 -8.10 -9.80 16.30
CA GLU A 17 -6.70 -9.54 16.62
C GLU A 17 -5.82 -9.62 15.37
N TRP A 18 -4.90 -8.68 15.25
CA TRP A 18 -3.86 -8.68 14.24
C TRP A 18 -2.53 -8.23 14.85
N ARG A 19 -1.45 -8.93 14.51
CA ARG A 19 -0.15 -8.76 15.20
C ARG A 19 0.79 -7.76 14.54
N ARG A 20 0.54 -7.38 13.29
CA ARG A 20 1.46 -6.54 12.51
C ARG A 20 0.75 -5.32 11.97
N TRP A 21 1.17 -4.16 12.45
CA TRP A 21 0.66 -2.86 12.07
C TRP A 21 1.80 -1.98 11.57
N VAL A 22 1.44 -0.94 10.82
CA VAL A 22 2.34 0.12 10.39
C VAL A 22 1.60 1.45 10.53
N VAL A 23 2.33 2.48 10.91
CA VAL A 23 1.83 3.85 10.92
C VAL A 23 2.36 4.54 9.67
N LEU A 24 1.46 5.11 8.87
CA LEU A 24 1.79 5.94 7.72
C LEU A 24 1.27 7.36 7.97
N PRO A 25 1.88 8.37 7.35
CA PRO A 25 1.32 9.72 7.36
C PRO A 25 -0.10 9.73 6.80
N GLY A 26 -0.92 10.66 7.29
CA GLY A 26 -2.30 10.88 6.84
C GLY A 26 -2.39 11.52 5.45
N TRP A 27 -1.66 11.00 4.46
CA TRP A 27 -1.75 11.43 3.08
C TRP A 27 -3.17 11.18 2.55
N ASP A 28 -3.69 12.13 1.77
CA ASP A 28 -5.02 12.06 1.15
C ASP A 28 -5.39 10.67 0.57
N PRO A 29 -4.54 10.00 -0.25
CA PRO A 29 -4.89 8.68 -0.77
C PRO A 29 -5.04 7.62 0.33
N VAL A 30 -4.26 7.66 1.40
CA VAL A 30 -4.35 6.71 2.53
C VAL A 30 -5.60 6.97 3.36
N VAL A 31 -5.89 8.23 3.68
CA VAL A 31 -7.07 8.62 4.48
C VAL A 31 -8.37 8.40 3.71
N ALA A 32 -8.33 8.48 2.37
CA ALA A 32 -9.48 8.14 1.53
C ALA A 32 -9.88 6.66 1.63
N VAL A 33 -8.97 5.76 2.03
CA VAL A 33 -9.28 4.36 2.29
C VAL A 33 -9.89 4.23 3.69
N ARG A 34 -11.21 4.38 3.76
CA ARG A 34 -11.94 4.36 5.04
C ARG A 34 -11.96 2.98 5.68
N ARG A 35 -12.32 1.95 4.91
CA ARG A 35 -12.38 0.55 5.34
C ARG A 35 -11.58 -0.30 4.39
N GLY A 36 -10.98 -1.36 4.92
CA GLY A 36 -10.28 -2.35 4.11
C GLY A 36 -8.89 -1.95 3.61
N GLY A 37 -8.31 -0.88 4.17
CA GLY A 37 -6.92 -0.52 3.90
C GLY A 37 -5.95 -1.59 4.41
N VAL A 38 -5.02 -2.03 3.57
CA VAL A 38 -3.96 -2.96 3.95
C VAL A 38 -2.64 -2.50 3.36
N ALA A 39 -1.58 -2.50 4.17
CA ALA A 39 -0.22 -2.34 3.72
C ALA A 39 0.45 -3.71 3.55
N VAL A 40 1.02 -3.96 2.38
CA VAL A 40 1.73 -5.20 2.03
C VAL A 40 3.21 -4.88 1.84
N SER A 41 4.06 -5.53 2.61
CA SER A 41 5.52 -5.37 2.54
C SER A 41 6.13 -6.32 1.50
N PHE A 42 6.93 -5.78 0.59
CA PHE A 42 7.73 -6.55 -0.36
C PHE A 42 9.22 -6.26 -0.16
N ARG A 43 10.08 -7.27 -0.35
CA ARG A 43 11.53 -7.16 -0.13
C ARG A 43 12.32 -6.71 -1.36
N ASP A 44 11.78 -6.95 -2.55
CA ASP A 44 12.42 -6.63 -3.83
C ASP A 44 11.34 -6.14 -4.80
N ASP A 45 11.33 -4.85 -5.06
CA ASP A 45 10.32 -4.19 -5.90
C ASP A 45 10.33 -4.63 -7.37
N ARG A 46 11.47 -5.13 -7.89
CA ARG A 46 11.58 -5.59 -9.28
C ARG A 46 10.73 -6.83 -9.58
N LYS A 47 10.37 -7.59 -8.54
CA LYS A 47 9.52 -8.77 -8.65
C LYS A 47 8.03 -8.44 -8.60
N VAL A 48 7.70 -7.20 -8.25
CA VAL A 48 6.37 -6.80 -7.77
C VAL A 48 5.78 -5.70 -8.64
N LEU A 49 6.58 -4.70 -8.98
CA LEU A 49 6.14 -3.57 -9.79
C LEU A 49 6.17 -3.96 -11.28
N PRO A 50 5.14 -3.58 -12.06
CA PRO A 50 5.12 -3.83 -13.50
C PRO A 50 6.01 -2.83 -14.28
N TRP A 51 6.73 -1.96 -13.59
CA TRP A 51 7.71 -1.02 -14.13
C TRP A 51 9.06 -1.21 -13.46
N ASN A 52 10.09 -0.49 -13.95
CA ASN A 52 11.46 -0.65 -13.47
C ASN A 52 11.58 -0.36 -11.96
N GLY A 53 11.92 -1.40 -11.19
CA GLY A 53 12.24 -1.33 -9.77
C GLY A 53 13.71 -0.96 -9.51
N LYS A 54 14.04 -0.76 -8.24
CA LYS A 54 15.36 -0.36 -7.73
C LYS A 54 16.05 -1.42 -6.86
N GLU A 55 15.51 -2.64 -6.78
CA GLU A 55 15.99 -3.69 -5.86
C GLU A 55 15.89 -3.23 -4.39
N GLU A 56 14.81 -2.54 -4.06
CA GLU A 56 14.58 -2.09 -2.68
C GLU A 56 13.31 -2.68 -2.10
N ALA A 57 13.26 -2.74 -0.76
CA ALA A 57 12.04 -3.08 -0.07
C ALA A 57 11.01 -1.95 -0.32
N ILE A 58 9.75 -2.32 -0.52
CA ILE A 58 8.66 -1.36 -0.69
C ILE A 58 7.45 -1.79 0.13
N MET A 59 6.60 -0.82 0.43
CA MET A 59 5.30 -1.08 1.01
C MET A 59 4.21 -0.61 0.07
N VAL A 60 3.27 -1.49 -0.24
CA VAL A 60 2.14 -1.18 -1.11
C VAL A 60 0.90 -1.05 -0.25
N VAL A 61 0.27 0.11 -0.28
CA VAL A 61 -1.04 0.36 0.34
C VAL A 61 -2.12 0.05 -0.69
N MET A 62 -3.08 -0.79 -0.31
CA MET A 62 -4.19 -1.20 -1.15
C MET A 62 -5.54 -1.05 -0.44
N ASP A 63 -6.57 -0.85 -1.24
CA ASP A 63 -7.98 -0.88 -0.85
C ASP A 63 -8.57 -2.24 -1.26
N ARG A 64 -8.81 -3.10 -0.27
CA ARG A 64 -9.34 -4.45 -0.48
C ARG A 64 -10.86 -4.47 -0.71
N GLU A 65 -11.57 -3.36 -0.52
CA GLU A 65 -12.98 -3.26 -0.88
C GLU A 65 -13.13 -3.07 -2.39
N LYS A 66 -12.10 -2.52 -3.06
CA LYS A 66 -12.01 -2.39 -4.52
C LYS A 66 -11.44 -3.63 -5.19
N LYS A 67 -12.16 -4.76 -5.16
CA LYS A 67 -11.73 -6.03 -5.76
C LYS A 67 -12.00 -6.15 -7.25
N THR A 68 -12.97 -5.41 -7.76
CA THR A 68 -13.33 -5.45 -9.18
C THR A 68 -12.35 -4.61 -9.99
N VAL A 69 -11.88 -5.16 -11.12
CA VAL A 69 -10.96 -4.46 -12.03
C VAL A 69 -11.74 -3.48 -12.92
N GLU A 70 -11.92 -2.25 -12.44
CA GLU A 70 -12.73 -1.23 -13.13
C GLU A 70 -11.88 -0.26 -13.96
N ALA A 71 -10.87 0.36 -13.33
CA ALA A 71 -9.96 1.32 -13.95
C ALA A 71 -8.85 0.62 -14.75
N GLU A 72 -8.65 0.99 -16.01
CA GLU A 72 -7.64 0.40 -16.91
C GLU A 72 -6.22 0.91 -16.64
N ASP A 73 -6.11 2.15 -16.19
CA ASP A 73 -4.88 2.81 -15.77
C ASP A 73 -4.52 2.53 -14.30
N GLY A 74 -5.47 2.00 -13.52
CA GLY A 74 -5.24 1.54 -12.15
C GLY A 74 -4.29 0.36 -12.05
N TYR A 75 -3.68 0.19 -10.88
CA TYR A 75 -2.90 -0.99 -10.52
C TYR A 75 -3.64 -1.80 -9.48
N TYR A 76 -3.52 -3.12 -9.57
CA TYR A 76 -4.22 -4.06 -8.70
C TYR A 76 -3.25 -5.11 -8.20
N LEU A 77 -3.47 -5.58 -6.97
CA LEU A 77 -2.69 -6.66 -6.40
C LEU A 77 -3.30 -8.01 -6.79
N VAL A 78 -2.50 -8.88 -7.39
CA VAL A 78 -2.92 -10.22 -7.84
C VAL A 78 -2.01 -11.31 -7.29
N VAL A 79 -2.56 -12.51 -7.11
CA VAL A 79 -1.82 -13.69 -6.67
C VAL A 79 -1.10 -14.32 -7.86
N THR A 80 0.13 -14.76 -7.64
CA THR A 80 0.93 -15.55 -8.58
C THR A 80 1.33 -16.88 -7.92
N GLY A 81 1.89 -17.80 -8.71
CA GLY A 81 2.38 -19.08 -8.18
C GLY A 81 3.49 -18.93 -7.13
N ASP A 82 4.21 -17.80 -7.14
CA ASP A 82 5.35 -17.48 -6.28
C ASP A 82 5.05 -16.39 -5.24
N GLY A 83 3.83 -15.84 -5.20
CA GLY A 83 3.45 -14.81 -4.23
C GLY A 83 2.38 -13.85 -4.74
N MET A 84 2.71 -12.56 -4.75
CA MET A 84 1.81 -11.49 -5.17
C MET A 84 2.58 -10.46 -6.00
N LYS A 85 1.92 -9.86 -6.99
CA LYS A 85 2.48 -8.78 -7.81
C LYS A 85 1.42 -7.74 -8.15
N LEU A 86 1.88 -6.59 -8.63
CA LEU A 86 1.03 -5.55 -9.19
C LEU A 86 0.86 -5.78 -10.68
N GLU A 87 -0.38 -5.68 -11.15
CA GLU A 87 -0.71 -5.71 -12.57
C GLU A 87 -1.57 -4.50 -12.91
N ARG A 88 -1.42 -4.00 -14.14
CA ARG A 88 -2.21 -2.89 -14.65
C ARG A 88 -3.61 -3.36 -15.01
N GLY A 89 -4.63 -2.55 -14.75
CA GLY A 89 -6.03 -2.90 -15.02
C GLY A 89 -6.29 -3.27 -16.47
N SER A 90 -5.68 -2.57 -17.42
CA SER A 90 -5.79 -2.90 -18.86
C SER A 90 -5.33 -4.33 -19.16
N VAL A 91 -4.19 -4.74 -18.58
CA VAL A 91 -3.62 -6.09 -18.74
C VAL A 91 -4.52 -7.15 -18.09
N LEU A 92 -5.13 -6.84 -16.95
CA LEU A 92 -6.06 -7.74 -16.28
C LEU A 92 -7.34 -7.93 -17.09
N LYS A 93 -7.92 -6.85 -17.63
CA LYS A 93 -9.11 -6.93 -18.49
C LYS A 93 -8.84 -7.72 -19.77
N GLU A 94 -7.69 -7.52 -20.42
CA GLU A 94 -7.28 -8.29 -21.61
C GLU A 94 -7.19 -9.80 -21.32
N ARG A 95 -6.79 -10.18 -20.10
CA ARG A 95 -6.72 -11.58 -19.64
C ARG A 95 -8.05 -12.12 -19.13
N GLY A 96 -9.12 -11.31 -19.11
CA GLY A 96 -10.42 -11.70 -18.57
C GLY A 96 -10.43 -11.87 -17.05
N VAL A 97 -9.52 -11.20 -16.33
CA VAL A 97 -9.48 -11.21 -14.87
C VAL A 97 -10.40 -10.11 -14.34
N GLU A 98 -11.51 -10.52 -13.72
CA GLU A 98 -12.53 -9.60 -13.19
C GLU A 98 -12.30 -9.23 -11.72
N GLU A 99 -11.73 -10.16 -10.93
CA GLU A 99 -11.47 -9.98 -9.49
C GLU A 99 -9.98 -10.01 -9.16
N CYS A 100 -9.59 -9.22 -8.16
CA CYS A 100 -8.25 -9.15 -7.60
C CYS A 100 -8.29 -9.09 -6.06
N LEU A 101 -7.12 -8.97 -5.42
CA LEU A 101 -7.06 -8.79 -3.96
C LEU A 101 -7.48 -7.38 -3.52
N GLY A 102 -7.30 -6.40 -4.40
CA GLY A 102 -7.72 -5.01 -4.22
C GLY A 102 -6.94 -4.04 -5.10
N MET A 103 -7.42 -2.81 -5.18
CA MET A 103 -6.81 -1.73 -5.93
C MET A 103 -5.64 -1.11 -5.15
N VAL A 104 -4.52 -0.85 -5.82
CA VAL A 104 -3.37 -0.15 -5.25
C VAL A 104 -3.67 1.33 -5.13
N VAL A 105 -3.36 1.89 -3.97
CA VAL A 105 -3.62 3.28 -3.62
C VAL A 105 -2.33 4.08 -3.53
N LEU A 106 -1.29 3.51 -2.92
CA LEU A 106 0.00 4.18 -2.75
C LEU A 106 1.14 3.16 -2.71
N VAL A 107 2.28 3.52 -3.29
CA VAL A 107 3.54 2.77 -3.12
C VAL A 107 4.49 3.63 -2.31
N VAL A 108 4.95 3.10 -1.18
CA VAL A 108 5.87 3.76 -0.25
C VAL A 108 7.24 3.11 -0.39
N ARG A 109 8.24 3.95 -0.67
CA ARG A 109 9.65 3.57 -0.68
C ARG A 109 10.28 3.95 0.68
N PRO A 110 11.29 3.21 1.15
CA PRO A 110 11.99 3.53 2.38
C PRO A 110 12.72 4.88 2.25
N PRO A 111 12.92 5.60 3.37
CA PRO A 111 13.80 6.76 3.42
C PRO A 111 15.22 6.40 2.95
N ARG A 112 15.94 7.36 2.37
CA ARG A 112 17.33 7.20 1.92
C ARG A 112 18.24 8.10 2.75
N ASP A 113 19.50 7.71 2.92
CA ASP A 113 20.47 8.47 3.72
C ASP A 113 20.70 9.89 3.16
N ASP A 114 20.56 10.09 1.85
CA ASP A 114 20.60 11.38 1.17
C ASP A 114 19.34 12.25 1.38
N ASP A 115 18.27 11.70 1.98
CA ASP A 115 17.09 12.45 2.44
C ASP A 115 17.26 12.98 3.90
N ASP A 116 18.26 12.49 4.65
CA ASP A 116 18.46 12.79 6.08
C ASP A 116 19.06 14.18 6.34
N GLU A 117 19.70 14.82 5.34
CA GLU A 117 20.18 16.20 5.45
C GLU A 117 19.04 17.21 5.74
N TRP A 118 17.78 16.83 5.46
CA TRP A 118 16.59 17.67 5.70
C TRP A 118 15.71 17.22 6.87
N GLN A 119 15.90 16.00 7.42
CA GLN A 119 14.97 15.42 8.40
C GLN A 119 15.49 15.41 9.84
N ILE A 120 16.78 15.68 10.06
CA ILE A 120 17.36 15.79 11.39
C ILE A 120 18.19 17.07 11.44
N ASN A 121 17.55 18.20 11.74
CA ASN A 121 18.28 19.35 12.23
C ASN A 121 18.48 19.17 13.74
N ASP A 122 19.62 18.60 14.14
CA ASP A 122 20.02 18.50 15.55
C ASP A 122 20.22 19.90 16.21
N ASP A 123 20.15 21.00 15.45
CA ASP A 123 20.35 22.37 15.94
C ASP A 123 19.06 23.13 16.34
N GLU A 124 17.85 22.52 16.34
CA GLU A 124 16.65 23.16 16.91
C GLU A 124 16.54 22.94 18.43
N TRP A 125 17.49 23.52 19.18
CA TRP A 125 17.42 23.71 20.63
C TRP A 125 17.75 25.15 21.05
N ASP A 126 17.12 26.14 20.40
CA ASP A 126 17.08 27.54 20.86
C ASP A 126 15.64 27.99 21.19
#